data_AF-A0A1G0DPB7-F1
#
_entry.id   AF-A0A1G0DPB7-F1
#
_cell.length_a   1.000
_cell.length_b   1.000
_cell.length_c   1.000
_cell.angle_alpha   90.00
_cell.angle_beta   90.00
_cell.angle_gamma   90.00
#
_symmetry.space_group_name_H-M   'P 1'
#
loop_
_entity.id
_entity.type
_entity.pdbx_description
1 polymer ?
#
loop_
_entity_poly.entity_id
_entity_poly.type
_entity_poly.pdbx_seq_one_letter_code
_entity_poly.pdbx_strand_id
1 'polypeptide(L)' 'MNRFEVPIAQLSFTQKLDLMEMLWADMIGNEKKLESPAWHEAVLNDREAALDTGKITVSNWEEAKERIKKNVS' A
#
# COMPACT_ATOMS: atom_id res chain seq x y z
N MET A 1 10.98 16.94 15.45
CA MET A 1 10.61 15.51 15.52
C MET A 1 11.70 14.80 16.30
N ASN A 2 11.35 14.16 17.42
CA ASN A 2 12.29 13.31 18.14
C ASN A 2 12.47 12.02 17.34
N ARG A 3 13.69 11.71 16.93
CA ARG A 3 14.00 10.49 16.20
C ARG A 3 14.15 9.35 17.21
N PHE A 4 13.35 8.31 17.06
CA PHE A 4 13.55 7.06 17.77
C PHE A 4 14.63 6.25 17.05
N GLU A 5 15.70 5.88 17.75
CA GLU A 5 16.79 5.09 17.17
C GLU A 5 16.63 3.61 17.51
N VAL A 6 16.45 2.81 16.48
CA VAL A 6 16.52 1.35 16.53
C VAL A 6 17.77 0.94 15.76
N PRO A 7 18.61 0.02 16.27
CA PRO A 7 19.78 -0.46 15.56
C PRO A 7 19.39 -1.42 14.42
N ILE A 8 18.63 -0.93 13.43
CA ILE A 8 18.08 -1.71 12.31
C ILE A 8 19.17 -2.49 11.57
N ALA A 9 20.38 -1.96 11.49
CA ALA A 9 21.52 -2.63 10.85
C ALA A 9 21.89 -3.97 11.50
N GLN A 10 21.58 -4.17 12.79
CA GLN A 10 21.87 -5.40 13.52
C GLN A 10 20.79 -6.48 13.34
N LEU A 11 19.62 -6.13 12.79
CA LEU A 11 18.54 -7.07 12.54
C LEU A 11 18.83 -7.92 11.30
N SER A 12 18.52 -9.21 11.38
CA SER A 12 18.43 -10.08 10.20
C SER A 12 17.35 -9.58 9.24
N PHE A 13 17.38 -10.05 7.99
CA PHE A 13 16.35 -9.69 7.01
C PHE A 13 14.94 -10.06 7.50
N THR A 14 14.76 -11.27 8.03
CA THR A 14 13.47 -11.71 8.59
C THR A 14 13.03 -10.86 9.77
N GLN A 15 13.94 -10.48 10.67
CA GLN A 15 13.61 -9.61 11.80
C GLN A 15 13.19 -8.20 11.36
N LYS A 16 13.76 -7.69 10.25
CA LYS A 16 13.32 -6.42 9.66
C LYS A 16 11.91 -6.51 9.09
N LEU A 17 11.58 -7.62 8.45
CA LEU A 17 10.23 -7.87 7.94
C LEU A 17 9.21 -7.96 9.08
N ASP A 18 9.49 -8.76 10.11
CA ASP A 18 8.65 -8.86 11.31
C ASP A 18 8.43 -7.47 11.94
N LEU A 19 9.51 -6.69 12.10
CA LEU A 19 9.40 -5.33 12.64
C LEU A 19 8.52 -4.44 11.76
N MET A 20 8.67 -4.51 10.45
CA MET A 20 7.84 -3.76 9.51
C MET A 20 6.35 -4.16 9.63
N GLU A 21 6.06 -5.46 9.75
CA GLU A 21 4.70 -5.97 9.91
C GLU A 21 4.08 -5.56 11.24
N MET A 22 4.82 -5.64 12.36
CA MET A 22 4.36 -5.18 13.66
C MET A 22 4.05 -3.67 13.66
N LEU A 23 4.94 -2.87 13.07
CA LEU A 23 4.72 -1.42 12.93
C LEU A 23 3.49 -1.14 12.07
N TRP A 24 3.34 -1.85 10.96
CA TRP A 24 2.18 -1.71 10.08
C TRP A 24 0.88 -2.08 10.79
N ALA A 25 0.86 -3.18 11.53
CA ALA A 25 -0.29 -3.63 12.32
C ALA A 25 -0.70 -2.61 13.40
N ASP A 26 0.26 -1.97 14.08
CA ASP A 26 -0.01 -0.93 15.08
C ASP A 26 -0.57 0.37 14.46
N MET A 27 -0.19 0.65 13.21
CA MET A 27 -0.66 1.84 12.48
C MET A 27 -2.04 1.66 11.84
N ILE A 28 -2.44 0.44 11.47
CA ILE A 28 -3.75 0.14 10.88
C ILE A 28 -4.85 0.54 11.87
N GLY A 29 -5.60 1.59 11.56
CA GLY A 29 -6.63 2.18 12.43
C GLY A 29 -6.36 3.64 12.83
N ASN A 30 -5.12 4.10 12.66
CA ASN A 30 -4.74 5.51 12.81
C ASN A 30 -4.68 6.26 11.46
N GLU A 31 -5.25 5.70 10.40
CA GLU A 31 -5.15 6.19 9.01
C GLU A 31 -5.58 7.65 8.87
N LYS A 32 -6.60 8.08 9.63
CA LYS A 32 -7.07 9.47 9.65
C LYS A 32 -6.09 10.47 10.26
N LYS A 33 -5.02 10.00 10.92
CA LYS A 33 -3.96 10.88 11.46
C LYS A 33 -2.98 11.33 10.39
N LEU A 34 -2.98 10.70 9.22
CA LEU A 34 -2.13 11.08 8.10
C LEU A 34 -3.00 11.57 6.94
N GLU A 35 -2.95 12.87 6.69
CA GLU A 35 -3.58 13.44 5.51
C GLU A 35 -2.97 12.83 4.25
N SER A 36 -3.84 12.42 3.33
CA SER A 36 -3.39 11.98 2.01
C SER A 36 -2.65 13.14 1.33
N PRO A 37 -1.57 12.88 0.58
CA PRO A 37 -0.93 13.91 -0.21
C PRO A 37 -1.92 14.59 -1.17
N ALA A 38 -1.77 15.90 -1.41
CA ALA A 38 -2.70 16.66 -2.26
C ALA A 38 -2.84 16.09 -3.69
N TRP A 39 -1.80 15.43 -4.22
CA TRP A 39 -1.87 14.79 -5.54
C TRP A 39 -2.76 13.53 -5.57
N HIS A 40 -2.99 12.90 -4.41
CA HIS A 40 -3.70 11.62 -4.32
C HIS A 40 -5.16 11.76 -4.75
N GLU A 41 -5.82 12.86 -4.37
CA GLU A 41 -7.20 13.16 -4.74
C GLU A 41 -7.38 13.24 -6.26
N ALA A 42 -6.49 13.96 -6.96
CA ALA A 42 -6.56 14.07 -8.42
C ALA A 42 -6.48 12.69 -9.10
N VAL A 43 -5.58 11.82 -8.63
CA VAL A 43 -5.44 10.45 -9.16
C VAL A 43 -6.68 9.60 -8.89
N LEU A 44 -7.32 9.75 -7.73
CA LEU A 44 -8.55 9.03 -7.41
C LEU A 44 -9.70 9.49 -8.31
N ASN A 45 -9.88 10.80 -8.48
CA ASN A 45 -10.92 11.37 -9.34
C ASN A 45 -10.76 10.93 -10.81
N ASP A 46 -9.53 10.93 -11.33
CA ASP A 46 -9.25 10.46 -12.69
C ASP A 46 -9.59 8.97 -12.88
N ARG A 47 -9.30 8.14 -11.86
CA ARG A 47 -9.60 6.70 -11.88
C ARG A 47 -11.11 6.44 -11.78
N GLU A 48 -11.82 7.19 -10.94
CA GLU A 48 -13.26 7.09 -10.80
C GLU A 48 -13.97 7.49 -12.10
N ALA A 49 -13.58 8.61 -12.71
CA ALA A 49 -14.12 9.02 -14.01
C ALA A 49 -13.81 7.99 -15.12
N ALA A 50 -12.63 7.37 -15.11
CA ALA A 50 -12.30 6.30 -16.06
C ALA A 50 -13.17 5.05 -15.85
N LEU A 51 -13.52 4.73 -14.61
CA LEU A 51 -14.41 3.61 -14.28
C LEU A 51 -15.83 3.89 -14.74
N ASP A 52 -16.36 5.07 -14.43
CA ASP A 52 -17.72 5.49 -14.79
C ASP A 52 -17.92 5.58 -16.30
N THR A 53 -16.86 5.95 -17.03
CA THR A 53 -16.87 6.00 -18.50
C THR A 53 -16.56 4.64 -19.15
N GLY A 54 -16.36 3.58 -18.36
CA GLY A 54 -16.09 2.22 -18.84
C GLY A 54 -14.71 2.04 -19.49
N LYS A 55 -13.79 2.99 -19.32
CA LYS A 55 -12.41 2.92 -19.85
C LYS A 55 -11.54 1.95 -19.05
N ILE A 56 -11.90 1.70 -17.80
CA ILE A 56 -11.27 0.68 -16.95
C ILE A 56 -12.33 -0.23 -16.35
N THR A 57 -11.93 -1.45 -15.99
CA THR A 57 -12.81 -2.42 -15.33
C THR A 57 -12.23 -2.84 -13.99
N VAL A 58 -13.12 -3.22 -13.07
CA VAL A 58 -12.74 -3.85 -11.81
C VAL A 58 -12.59 -5.35 -12.01
N SER A 59 -11.64 -5.95 -11.30
CA SER A 59 -11.49 -7.41 -11.25
C SER A 59 -11.44 -7.86 -9.80
N ASN A 60 -11.93 -9.08 -9.53
CA ASN A 60 -11.72 -9.69 -8.23
C ASN A 60 -10.22 -9.79 -7.93
N TRP A 61 -9.85 -9.66 -6.66
CA TRP A 61 -8.43 -9.66 -6.28
C TRP A 61 -7.72 -10.98 -6.60
N GLU A 62 -8.38 -12.13 -6.41
CA GLU A 62 -7.80 -13.43 -6.74
C GLU A 62 -7.63 -13.59 -8.27
N GLU A 63 -8.59 -13.12 -9.07
CA GLU A 63 -8.48 -13.11 -10.53
C GLU A 63 -7.32 -12.21 -11.01
N ALA A 64 -7.14 -11.06 -10.35
CA ALA A 64 -6.05 -10.15 -10.64
C ALA A 64 -4.68 -10.80 -10.35
N LYS A 65 -4.54 -11.48 -9.21
CA LYS A 65 -3.32 -12.21 -8.86
C LYS A 65 -2.97 -13.28 -9.89
N GLU A 66 -3.96 -14.09 -10.29
CA GLU A 66 -3.75 -15.15 -11.28
C GLU A 66 -3.35 -14.57 -12.64
N ARG A 67 -3.97 -13.48 -13.07
CA ARG A 67 -3.59 -12.76 -14.29
C ARG A 67 -2.16 -12.23 -14.22
N ILE A 68 -1.78 -11.60 -13.10
CA ILE A 68 -0.42 -11.06 -12.91
C ILE A 68 0.58 -12.22 -12.96
N LYS A 69 0.38 -13.28 -12.17
CA LYS A 69 1.29 -14.44 -12.10
C LYS A 69 1.59 -15.03 -13.48
N LYS A 70 0.58 -15.15 -14.35
CA LYS A 70 0.74 -15.62 -15.75
C LYS A 70 1.59 -14.71 -16.64
N ASN A 71 1.66 -13.41 -16.35
CA ASN A 71 2.36 -12.41 -17.16
C ASN A 71 3.78 -12.09 -16.67
N VAL A 72 4.12 -12.45 -15.43
CA VAL A 72 5.48 -12.25 -14.86
C VAL A 72 6.29 -13.54 -14.71
N SER A 73 5.71 -14.70 -15.01
CA SER A 73 6.43 -16.00 -15.04
C SER A 73 6.92 -16.31 -16.44
#